data_AF-A0A946CQE3-F1
#
_entry.id   AF-A0A946CQE3-F1
#
_cell.length_a   1.000
_cell.length_b   1.000
_cell.length_c   1.000
_cell.angle_alpha   90.00
_cell.angle_beta   90.00
_cell.angle_gamma   90.00
#
_symmetry.space_group_name_H-M   'P 1'
#
loop_
_entity.id
_entity.type
_entity.pdbx_description
1 polymer ?
#
loop_
_entity_poly.entity_id
_entity_poly.type
_entity_poly.pdbx_seq_one_letter_code
_entity_poly.pdbx_strand_id
1 'polypeptide(L)'
;MKQPSDNKGHTSTQMARAVLEWYDAHGRDLPWRSKGGPPPDPYGVWLSEIMAQQTTVATVGPYYASFINKWPTVADLARASLDDVLHAWQGLGYYARARNLHKCA
;
A
#
# COMPACT_ATOMS: atom_id res chain seq x y z
N MET A 1 9.40 -10.13 -49.74
CA MET A 1 9.82 -8.79 -49.30
C MET A 1 9.29 -8.59 -47.88
N LYS A 2 10.09 -8.90 -46.85
CA LYS A 2 9.70 -8.68 -45.44
C LYS A 2 9.93 -7.20 -45.14
N GLN A 3 8.87 -6.49 -44.76
CA GLN A 3 8.96 -5.13 -44.22
C GLN A 3 9.87 -5.16 -42.97
N PRO A 4 10.81 -4.21 -42.79
CA PRO A 4 11.58 -4.14 -41.56
C PRO A 4 10.65 -3.77 -40.40
N SER A 5 10.73 -4.49 -39.29
CA SER A 5 10.05 -4.12 -38.06
C SER A 5 10.66 -2.82 -37.52
N ASP A 6 9.93 -1.72 -37.68
CA ASP A 6 10.29 -0.37 -37.24
C ASP A 6 10.18 -0.30 -35.70
N ASN A 7 11.14 -0.93 -35.00
CA ASN A 7 11.19 -0.93 -33.55
C ASN A 7 11.78 0.41 -33.06
N LYS A 8 10.98 1.47 -33.15
CA LYS A 8 11.32 2.77 -32.56
C LYS A 8 11.27 2.62 -31.05
N GLY A 9 12.44 2.52 -30.42
CA GLY A 9 12.56 2.45 -28.97
C GLY A 9 11.91 3.68 -28.31
N HIS A 10 11.02 3.46 -27.36
CA HIS A 10 10.45 4.54 -26.57
C HIS A 10 11.52 5.12 -25.64
N THR A 11 11.61 6.44 -25.57
CA THR A 11 12.43 7.12 -24.55
C THR A 11 11.84 6.91 -23.16
N SER A 12 12.66 6.99 -22.11
CA SER A 12 12.22 6.85 -20.71
C SER A 12 11.03 7.76 -20.38
N THR A 13 11.05 9.01 -20.86
CA THR A 13 9.97 9.99 -20.67
C THR A 13 8.67 9.56 -21.36
N GLN A 14 8.73 9.00 -22.56
CA GLN A 14 7.55 8.51 -23.27
C GLN A 14 6.91 7.32 -22.54
N MET A 15 7.74 6.41 -22.01
CA MET A 15 7.25 5.28 -21.22
C MET A 15 6.62 5.73 -19.91
N ALA A 16 7.28 6.63 -19.17
CA ALA A 16 6.75 7.18 -17.93
C ALA A 16 5.37 7.85 -18.14
N ARG A 17 5.24 8.67 -19.19
CA ARG A 17 3.97 9.30 -19.55
C ARG A 17 2.88 8.27 -19.84
N ALA A 18 3.16 7.26 -20.68
CA ALA A 18 2.17 6.24 -21.02
C ALA A 18 1.70 5.44 -19.79
N VAL A 19 2.61 5.13 -18.86
CA VAL A 19 2.27 4.44 -17.59
C VAL A 19 1.41 5.33 -16.69
N LEU A 20 1.72 6.62 -16.58
CA LEU A 20 0.95 7.56 -15.77
C LEU A 20 -0.45 7.77 -16.35
N GLU A 21 -0.57 8.00 -17.66
CA GLU A 21 -1.87 8.13 -18.34
C GLU A 21 -2.74 6.87 -18.16
N TRP A 22 -2.13 5.68 -18.26
CA TRP A 22 -2.84 4.43 -17.98
C TRP A 22 -3.27 4.32 -16.51
N TYR A 23 -2.40 4.70 -15.56
CA TYR A 23 -2.69 4.64 -14.14
C TYR A 23 -3.82 5.59 -13.74
N ASP A 24 -3.88 6.78 -14.33
CA ASP A 24 -4.97 7.73 -14.11
C ASP A 24 -6.32 7.15 -14.56
N ALA A 25 -6.34 6.45 -15.71
CA ALA A 25 -7.55 5.85 -16.26
C ALA A 25 -7.96 4.50 -15.62
N HIS A 26 -7.00 3.67 -15.20
CA HIS A 26 -7.24 2.26 -14.81
C HIS A 26 -6.72 1.90 -13.41
N GLY A 27 -6.13 2.84 -12.67
CA GLY A 27 -5.64 2.60 -11.32
C GLY A 27 -6.76 2.10 -10.42
N ARG A 28 -6.46 1.12 -9.55
CA ARG A 28 -7.43 0.60 -8.57
C ARG A 28 -7.69 1.61 -7.45
N ASP A 29 -8.94 1.68 -7.03
CA ASP A 29 -9.37 2.41 -5.82
C ASP A 29 -8.98 1.63 -4.58
N LEU A 30 -8.02 2.16 -3.82
CA LEU A 30 -7.56 1.60 -2.56
C LEU A 30 -7.56 2.71 -1.50
N PRO A 31 -7.99 2.44 -0.26
CA PRO A 31 -8.23 3.48 0.74
C PRO A 31 -6.95 4.18 1.23
N TRP A 32 -5.77 3.58 1.02
CA TRP A 32 -4.47 4.19 1.32
C TRP A 32 -3.85 4.93 0.12
N ARG A 33 -4.57 5.09 -1.00
CA ARG A 33 -4.13 5.83 -2.18
C ARG A 33 -4.90 7.15 -2.32
N SER A 34 -4.21 8.16 -2.84
CA SER A 34 -4.78 9.50 -3.05
C SER A 34 -5.56 9.67 -4.37
N LYS A 35 -5.14 8.97 -5.45
CA LYS A 35 -5.73 9.04 -6.81
C LYS A 35 -6.20 10.45 -7.23
N GLY A 36 -5.26 11.40 -7.27
CA GLY A 36 -5.54 12.78 -7.70
C GLY A 36 -6.08 13.70 -6.60
N GLY A 37 -6.33 13.17 -5.39
CA GLY A 37 -6.62 13.96 -4.20
C GLY A 37 -5.38 14.51 -3.50
N PRO A 38 -5.52 15.06 -2.27
CA PRO A 38 -4.39 15.43 -1.43
C PRO A 38 -3.43 14.26 -1.20
N PRO A 39 -2.15 14.49 -0.84
CA PRO A 39 -1.23 13.42 -0.49
C PRO A 39 -1.84 12.48 0.57
N PRO A 40 -1.68 11.16 0.43
CA PRO A 40 -2.22 10.22 1.40
C PRO A 40 -1.50 10.37 2.75
N ASP A 41 -2.20 10.06 3.84
CA ASP A 41 -1.62 10.07 5.19
C ASP A 41 -0.39 9.12 5.25
N PRO A 42 0.81 9.61 5.62
CA PRO A 42 2.01 8.79 5.74
C PRO A 42 1.84 7.57 6.65
N TYR A 43 1.06 7.69 7.73
CA TYR A 43 0.77 6.56 8.63
C TYR A 43 -0.03 5.47 7.91
N GLY A 44 -1.11 5.85 7.23
CA GLY A 44 -1.90 4.95 6.40
C GLY A 44 -1.10 4.27 5.28
N VAL A 45 -0.26 5.03 4.57
CA VAL A 45 0.64 4.46 3.54
C VAL A 45 1.57 3.43 4.16
N TRP A 46 2.31 3.80 5.20
CA TRP A 46 3.26 2.89 5.86
C TRP A 46 2.60 1.61 6.37
N LEU A 47 1.45 1.73 7.04
CA LEU A 47 0.68 0.59 7.53
C LEU A 47 0.28 -0.36 6.39
N SER A 48 -0.26 0.21 5.31
CA SER A 48 -0.72 -0.58 4.15
C SER A 48 0.42 -1.33 3.46
N GLU A 49 1.60 -0.71 3.36
CA GLU A 49 2.79 -1.32 2.76
C GLU A 49 3.30 -2.48 3.62
N ILE A 50 3.37 -2.30 4.95
CA ILE A 50 3.76 -3.40 5.85
C ILE A 50 2.76 -4.55 5.76
N MET A 51 1.45 -4.28 5.72
CA MET A 51 0.42 -5.32 5.57
C MET A 51 0.50 -6.05 4.22
N ALA A 52 0.78 -5.35 3.12
CA ALA A 52 0.83 -5.90 1.77
C ALA A 52 2.07 -6.77 1.48
N GLN A 53 3.08 -6.74 2.34
CA GLN A 53 4.22 -7.66 2.22
C GLN A 53 3.75 -9.12 2.31
N GLN A 54 4.01 -9.89 1.25
CA GLN A 54 3.66 -11.32 1.15
C GLN A 54 2.17 -11.62 1.43
N THR A 55 1.29 -10.62 1.26
CA THR A 55 -0.15 -10.71 1.51
C THR A 55 -0.90 -10.03 0.36
N THR A 56 -2.04 -10.59 -0.08
CA THR A 56 -2.77 -10.01 -1.21
C THR A 56 -3.54 -8.75 -0.79
N VAL A 57 -3.71 -7.81 -1.73
CA VAL A 57 -4.48 -6.57 -1.49
C VAL A 57 -5.93 -6.87 -1.05
N ALA A 58 -6.54 -7.92 -1.61
CA ALA A 58 -7.90 -8.34 -1.24
C ALA A 58 -7.98 -8.75 0.24
N THR A 59 -6.95 -9.41 0.76
CA THR A 59 -6.83 -9.75 2.18
C THR A 59 -6.54 -8.51 3.03
N VAL A 60 -5.69 -7.59 2.57
CA VAL A 60 -5.26 -6.41 3.36
C VAL A 60 -6.40 -5.43 3.63
N GLY A 61 -7.29 -5.21 2.66
CA GLY A 61 -8.34 -4.18 2.74
C GLY A 61 -9.12 -4.13 4.08
N PRO A 62 -9.75 -5.24 4.52
CA PRO A 62 -10.47 -5.31 5.78
C PRO A 62 -9.61 -5.06 7.03
N TYR A 63 -8.36 -5.54 7.04
CA TYR A 63 -7.45 -5.34 8.16
C TYR A 63 -6.99 -3.89 8.26
N TYR A 64 -6.65 -3.28 7.13
CA TYR A 64 -6.31 -1.87 7.07
C TYR A 64 -7.42 -0.99 7.64
N ALA A 65 -8.66 -1.20 7.19
CA ALA A 65 -9.82 -0.46 7.70
C ALA A 65 -10.00 -0.64 9.21
N SER A 66 -9.86 -1.87 9.71
CA SER A 66 -9.99 -2.18 11.13
C SER A 66 -8.89 -1.52 11.97
N PHE A 67 -7.64 -1.54 11.47
CA PHE A 67 -6.50 -0.92 12.16
C PHE A 67 -6.64 0.60 12.23
N ILE A 68 -6.95 1.28 11.12
CA ILE A 68 -7.13 2.73 11.10
C ILE A 68 -8.29 3.17 11.99
N ASN A 69 -9.37 2.38 12.05
CA ASN A 69 -10.48 2.67 12.96
C ASN A 69 -10.07 2.51 14.45
N LYS A 70 -9.23 1.52 14.78
CA LYS A 70 -8.80 1.25 16.15
C LYS A 70 -7.68 2.18 16.62
N TRP A 71 -6.75 2.50 15.74
CA TRP A 71 -5.61 3.39 15.97
C TRP A 71 -5.55 4.41 14.83
N PRO A 72 -6.29 5.52 14.91
CA PRO A 72 -6.36 6.50 13.83
C PRO A 72 -5.03 7.21 13.55
N THR A 73 -4.15 7.27 14.54
CA THR A 73 -2.83 7.90 14.41
C THR A 73 -1.71 6.93 14.79
N VAL A 74 -0.49 7.21 14.29
CA VAL A 74 0.72 6.48 14.70
C VAL A 74 0.93 6.53 16.22
N ALA A 75 0.59 7.65 16.86
CA ALA A 75 0.70 7.79 18.32
C ALA A 75 -0.31 6.91 19.07
N ASP A 76 -1.49 6.66 18.51
CA ASP A 76 -2.46 5.70 19.08
C ASP A 76 -1.94 4.28 18.97
N LEU A 77 -1.32 3.92 17.83
CA LEU A 77 -0.67 2.62 17.64
C LEU A 77 0.50 2.43 18.62
N ALA A 78 1.33 3.47 18.81
CA ALA A 78 2.47 3.44 19.74
C ALA A 78 2.04 3.21 21.19
N ARG A 79 0.92 3.81 21.60
CA ARG A 79 0.34 3.67 22.94
C ARG A 79 -0.37 2.33 23.16
N ALA A 80 -0.67 1.58 22.11
CA ALA A 80 -1.33 0.29 22.21
C ALA A 80 -0.45 -0.74 22.91
N SER A 81 -1.06 -1.73 23.56
CA SER A 81 -0.31 -2.90 24.00
C SER A 81 0.13 -3.74 22.78
N LEU A 82 1.28 -4.40 22.88
CA LEU A 82 1.72 -5.30 21.82
C LEU A 82 0.70 -6.43 21.59
N ASP A 83 0.08 -6.94 22.65
CA ASP A 83 -0.92 -8.00 22.57
C ASP A 83 -2.16 -7.56 21.79
N ASP A 84 -2.63 -6.33 21.98
CA ASP A 84 -3.73 -5.77 21.19
C ASP A 84 -3.40 -5.69 19.70
N VAL A 85 -2.15 -5.31 19.37
CA VAL A 85 -1.67 -5.24 17.99
C VAL A 85 -1.57 -6.62 17.37
N LEU A 86 -1.03 -7.60 18.10
CA LEU A 86 -0.93 -8.98 17.63
C LEU A 86 -2.32 -9.61 17.43
N HIS A 87 -3.27 -9.31 18.31
CA HIS A 87 -4.65 -9.75 18.18
C HIS A 87 -5.32 -9.17 16.93
N ALA A 88 -5.17 -7.85 16.70
CA ALA A 88 -5.69 -7.22 15.48
C ALA A 88 -5.02 -7.75 14.21
N TRP A 89 -3.75 -8.17 14.29
CA TRP A 89 -2.98 -8.74 13.17
C TRP A 89 -3.30 -10.22 12.89
N GLN A 90 -4.10 -10.87 13.73
CA GLN A 90 -4.36 -12.31 13.63
C GLN A 90 -4.98 -12.67 12.29
N GLY A 91 -4.30 -13.54 11.52
CA GLY A 91 -4.74 -13.97 10.19
C GLY A 91 -3.96 -13.35 9.02
N LEU A 92 -3.19 -12.26 9.24
CA LEU A 92 -2.28 -11.70 8.21
C LEU A 92 -0.96 -12.47 8.06
N GLY A 93 -0.63 -13.37 9.01
CA GLY A 93 0.63 -14.11 9.01
C GLY A 93 1.86 -13.24 9.27
N TYR A 94 3.04 -13.88 9.36
CA TYR A 94 4.33 -13.22 9.61
C TYR A 94 4.30 -12.14 10.71
N TYR A 95 3.97 -12.54 11.95
CA TYR A 95 3.83 -11.65 13.12
C TYR A 95 5.08 -10.82 13.47
N ALA A 96 6.25 -11.14 12.92
CA ALA A 96 7.42 -10.28 13.02
C ALA A 96 7.16 -8.87 12.44
N ARG A 97 6.32 -8.76 11.39
CA ARG A 97 5.90 -7.47 10.83
C ARG A 97 5.12 -6.64 11.83
N ALA A 98 4.13 -7.24 12.49
CA ALA A 98 3.33 -6.56 13.52
C ALA A 98 4.20 -6.06 14.69
N ARG A 99 5.14 -6.91 15.16
CA ARG A 99 6.07 -6.53 16.23
C ARG A 99 6.98 -5.38 15.83
N ASN A 100 7.53 -5.39 14.61
CA ASN A 100 8.42 -4.34 14.15
C ASN A 100 7.68 -3.04 13.83
N LEU A 101 6.45 -3.14 13.31
CA LEU A 101 5.54 -2.02 13.15
C LEU A 101 5.30 -1.32 14.50
N HIS A 102 4.90 -2.07 15.51
CA HIS A 102 4.62 -1.52 16.84
C HIS A 102 5.85 -0.92 17.52
N LYS A 103 7.03 -1.57 17.40
CA LYS A 103 8.29 -1.02 17.93
C LYS A 103 8.75 0.28 17.26
N CYS A 104 8.32 0.52 16.02
CA CYS A 104 8.71 1.70 15.24
C CYS A 104 7.73 2.86 15.42
N ALA A 105 6.48 2.56 15.79
CA ALA A 105 5.44 3.55 16.08
C ALA A 105 5.77 4.30 17.38
#